data_AF-A0A453A1V8-F1
#
_entry.id   AF-A0A453A1V8-F1
#
_cell.length_a   1.000
_cell.length_b   1.000
_cell.length_c   1.000
_cell.angle_alpha   90.00
_cell.angle_beta   90.00
_cell.angle_gamma   90.00
#
_symmetry.space_group_name_H-M   'P 1'
#
loop_
_entity.id
_entity.type
_entity.pdbx_description
1 polymer ?
#
loop_
_entity_poly.entity_id
_entity_poly.type
_entity_poly.pdbx_seq_one_letter_code
_entity_poly.pdbx_strand_id
1 'polypeptide(L)'
;SEYPISEGKALQFVYGSKQVLTPGGILATTATTNLYRSQRYKEGMKDIQSQGCSPDEVIFGPDFNQSLYCHLLCGLIYSDEVHSVFSTFAHSLVHAFQTLEEVWEELCADIRDGVVSEKITVPSIREAVSKILKPNPELADSIHKKCAGLSNWYGVIPALWPKAKYVYGIMTGSMEPYLKKLRHYAGHLPLISADYGASEGWVGSNIDPTVPPEQVTYAVLPQTGYFEFIPLEKPTGEETENSAAIHYIESEPVGLTEVEVGKIYEVVLTTFAGLYRYRLGDVVKIARFHNSTPELQFICRRSLVLSINIDKNTEKDLQLAVEEAAKLLEGEKLELVDFTSYVEKSSDPGRYVIFWELSSEATDDVLSGCANALDLAFLDAGYMGSRKIKTIGPLELRVLRKGTFREILLHFLTLGGAVSQFKTPRFVSPANGKVLQILNRNVAKSYFSTAYGL
;
A
#
# COMPACT_ATOMS: atom_id res chain seq x y z
N SER A 1 23.04 -14.86 2.45
CA SER A 1 21.80 -14.19 2.01
C SER A 1 21.24 -15.00 0.86
N GLU A 2 19.95 -15.33 0.88
CA GLU A 2 19.25 -16.05 -0.20
C GLU A 2 19.15 -15.21 -1.48
N TYR A 3 19.18 -13.88 -1.34
CA TYR A 3 19.21 -12.93 -2.45
C TYR A 3 20.46 -12.03 -2.30
N PRO A 4 21.65 -12.49 -2.71
CA PRO A 4 22.86 -11.69 -2.59
C PRO A 4 22.79 -10.49 -3.53
N ILE A 5 22.82 -9.29 -2.96
CA ILE A 5 23.07 -8.06 -3.70
C ILE A 5 24.58 -7.97 -3.88
N SER A 6 25.05 -7.97 -5.14
CA SER A 6 26.43 -7.62 -5.50
C SER A 6 26.50 -6.14 -5.92
N GLU A 7 27.67 -5.65 -6.33
CA GLU A 7 27.90 -4.30 -6.88
C GLU A 7 26.78 -3.85 -7.83
N GLY A 8 25.83 -3.05 -7.34
CA GLY A 8 24.68 -2.60 -8.11
C GLY A 8 23.94 -1.41 -7.50
N LYS A 9 22.84 -1.03 -8.12
CA LYS A 9 21.98 0.08 -7.71
C LYS A 9 20.59 -0.42 -7.33
N ALA A 10 19.88 0.39 -6.56
CA ALA A 10 18.48 0.22 -6.27
C ALA A 10 17.64 1.21 -7.09
N LEU A 11 16.67 0.69 -7.84
CA LEU A 11 15.61 1.53 -8.39
C LEU A 11 14.61 1.82 -7.27
N GLN A 12 14.67 3.04 -6.74
CA GLN A 12 13.87 3.44 -5.59
C GLN A 12 12.82 4.49 -6.01
N PHE A 13 11.55 4.20 -5.73
CA PHE A 13 10.46 5.17 -5.84
C PHE A 13 10.19 5.75 -4.45
N VAL A 14 11.06 6.66 -4.01
CA VAL A 14 11.02 7.27 -2.68
C VAL A 14 10.84 8.77 -2.78
N TYR A 15 9.96 9.30 -1.93
CA TYR A 15 9.58 10.72 -1.97
C TYR A 15 9.77 11.33 -0.59
N GLY A 16 10.57 12.39 -0.54
CA GLY A 16 10.74 13.21 0.64
C GLY A 16 9.52 14.09 0.90
N SER A 17 9.16 14.22 2.17
CA SER A 17 8.13 15.17 2.61
C SER A 17 8.72 16.54 2.85
N LYS A 18 7.85 17.56 2.80
CA LYS A 18 8.19 18.90 3.28
C LYS A 18 8.64 18.82 4.75
N GLN A 19 9.65 19.62 5.08
CA GLN A 19 10.08 19.81 6.45
C GLN A 19 9.48 21.12 6.97
N VAL A 20 8.91 21.09 8.16
CA VAL A 20 8.28 22.25 8.81
C VAL A 20 8.88 22.42 10.19
N LEU A 21 9.14 23.67 10.60
CA LEU A 21 9.51 23.96 11.97
C LEU A 21 8.25 24.14 12.81
N THR A 22 8.19 23.46 13.97
CA THR A 22 7.18 23.76 14.98
C THR A 22 7.34 25.20 15.48
N PRO A 23 6.33 25.78 16.15
CA PRO A 23 6.47 27.10 16.79
C PRO A 23 7.66 27.18 17.76
N GLY A 24 8.07 26.05 18.34
CA GLY A 24 9.25 25.94 19.22
C GLY A 24 10.57 25.69 18.49
N GLY A 25 10.60 25.72 17.15
CA GLY A 25 11.82 25.56 16.35
C GLY A 25 12.29 24.11 16.15
N ILE A 26 11.47 23.12 16.49
CA ILE A 26 11.80 21.70 16.26
C ILE A 26 11.40 21.31 14.83
N LEU A 27 12.25 20.56 14.14
CA LEU A 27 11.96 20.06 12.79
C LEU A 27 10.94 18.92 12.83
N ALA A 28 9.82 19.09 12.12
CA ALA A 28 8.78 18.08 11.92
C ALA A 28 8.72 17.65 10.46
N THR A 29 8.84 16.34 10.22
CA THR A 29 8.74 15.71 8.90
C THR A 29 8.55 14.19 9.05
N THR A 30 8.40 13.45 7.96
CA THR A 30 8.29 11.98 8.01
C THR A 30 9.60 11.32 8.44
N ALA A 31 9.51 10.19 9.15
CA ALA A 31 10.67 9.40 9.57
C ALA A 31 11.58 9.02 8.39
N THR A 32 10.99 8.61 7.26
CA THR A 32 11.72 8.27 6.03
C THR A 32 12.46 9.46 5.43
N THR A 33 11.90 10.68 5.49
CA THR A 33 12.59 11.88 5.01
C THR A 33 13.83 12.18 5.85
N ASN A 34 13.73 12.06 7.18
CA ASN A 34 14.88 12.20 8.06
C ASN A 34 15.94 11.12 7.79
N LEU A 35 15.51 9.88 7.53
CA LEU A 35 16.41 8.78 7.18
C LEU A 35 17.16 9.06 5.87
N TYR A 36 16.46 9.37 4.78
CA TYR A 36 17.08 9.59 3.47
C TYR A 36 17.98 10.83 3.43
N ARG A 37 17.71 11.84 4.27
CA ARG A 37 18.58 13.01 4.43
C ARG A 37 19.80 12.75 5.32
N SER A 38 19.80 11.68 6.11
CA SER A 38 20.88 11.38 7.05
C SER A 38 22.17 11.01 6.30
N GLN A 39 23.25 11.69 6.65
CA GLN A 39 24.58 11.41 6.09
C GLN A 39 25.02 9.98 6.40
N ARG A 40 24.78 9.52 7.64
CA ARG A 40 25.10 8.15 8.07
C ARG A 40 24.34 7.10 7.26
N TYR A 41 23.10 7.38 6.88
CA TYR A 41 22.33 6.48 6.03
C TYR A 41 22.94 6.40 4.63
N LYS A 42 23.30 7.55 4.03
CA LYS A 42 23.92 7.61 2.70
C LYS A 42 25.27 6.89 2.66
N GLU A 43 26.08 7.05 3.70
CA GLU A 43 27.35 6.33 3.87
C GLU A 43 27.11 4.82 4.01
N GLY A 44 26.18 4.40 4.87
CA GLY A 44 25.83 2.99 5.00
C GLY A 44 25.33 2.36 3.70
N MET A 45 24.50 3.05 2.93
CA MET A 45 24.02 2.58 1.61
C MET A 45 25.16 2.46 0.59
N LYS A 46 26.19 3.31 0.69
CA LYS A 46 27.40 3.21 -0.13
C LYS A 46 28.24 2.01 0.28
N ASP A 47 28.42 1.79 1.58
CA ASP A 47 29.23 0.69 2.13
C ASP A 47 28.65 -0.68 1.76
N ILE A 48 27.31 -0.81 1.76
CA ILE A 48 26.63 -2.05 1.31
C ILE A 48 26.37 -2.08 -0.21
N GLN A 49 26.90 -1.10 -0.96
CA GLN A 49 26.76 -1.01 -2.41
C GLN A 49 25.30 -1.10 -2.90
N SER A 50 24.39 -0.39 -2.23
CA SER A 50 22.94 -0.36 -2.53
C SER A 50 22.45 1.08 -2.79
N GLN A 51 23.24 1.86 -3.52
CA GLN A 51 22.91 3.25 -3.83
C GLN A 51 21.69 3.36 -4.74
N GLY A 52 20.86 4.37 -4.53
CA GLY A 52 19.72 4.66 -5.40
C GLY A 52 20.15 5.10 -6.81
N CYS A 53 19.30 4.84 -7.81
CA CYS A 53 19.47 5.38 -9.17
C CYS A 53 19.26 6.91 -9.23
N SER A 54 18.37 7.43 -8.38
CA SER A 54 17.90 8.81 -8.48
C SER A 54 18.70 9.77 -7.60
N PRO A 55 19.00 10.98 -8.09
CA PRO A 55 19.66 12.01 -7.28
C PRO A 55 18.71 12.57 -6.21
N ASP A 56 19.30 13.22 -5.20
CA ASP A 56 18.57 13.83 -4.08
C ASP A 56 17.50 14.83 -4.56
N GLU A 57 17.78 15.60 -5.61
CA GLU A 57 16.86 16.59 -6.17
C GLU A 57 15.56 15.96 -6.69
N VAL A 58 15.64 14.70 -7.17
CA VAL A 58 14.46 13.91 -7.57
C VAL A 58 13.73 13.38 -6.34
N ILE A 59 14.46 12.81 -5.38
CA ILE A 59 13.87 12.25 -4.13
C ILE A 59 13.16 13.33 -3.33
N PHE A 60 13.76 14.51 -3.21
CA PHE A 60 13.23 15.66 -2.46
C PHE A 60 12.56 16.70 -3.36
N GLY A 61 12.19 16.29 -4.57
CA GLY A 61 11.49 17.12 -5.53
C GLY A 61 10.15 17.62 -5.00
N PRO A 62 9.76 18.88 -5.28
CA PRO A 62 8.50 19.44 -4.79
C PRO A 62 7.28 18.95 -5.60
N ASP A 63 7.50 18.43 -6.80
CA ASP A 63 6.45 17.91 -7.69
C ASP A 63 6.56 16.39 -7.80
N PHE A 64 5.50 15.69 -7.39
CA PHE A 64 5.46 14.24 -7.39
C PHE A 64 5.53 13.64 -8.79
N ASN A 65 4.77 14.17 -9.75
CA ASN A 65 4.69 13.59 -11.09
C ASN A 65 6.03 13.72 -11.82
N GLN A 66 6.69 14.89 -11.67
CA GLN A 66 8.03 15.11 -12.21
C GLN A 66 9.06 14.20 -11.53
N SER A 67 8.98 14.05 -10.21
CA SER A 67 9.88 13.16 -9.47
C SER A 67 9.68 11.71 -9.89
N LEU A 68 8.45 11.24 -10.05
CA LEU A 68 8.14 9.89 -10.53
C LEU A 68 8.67 9.65 -11.95
N TYR A 69 8.43 10.58 -12.87
CA TYR A 69 8.98 10.50 -14.23
C TYR A 69 10.52 10.39 -14.19
N CYS A 70 11.17 11.23 -13.38
CA CYS A 70 12.62 11.21 -13.25
C CYS A 70 13.15 9.96 -12.52
N HIS A 71 12.41 9.38 -11.58
CA HIS A 71 12.76 8.08 -10.98
C HIS A 71 12.79 6.98 -12.04
N LEU A 72 11.77 6.91 -12.90
CA LEU A 72 11.72 5.97 -14.02
C LEU A 72 12.88 6.21 -14.99
N LEU A 73 13.11 7.46 -15.39
CA LEU A 73 14.20 7.83 -16.30
C LEU A 73 15.57 7.43 -15.73
N CYS A 74 15.85 7.75 -14.47
CA CYS A 74 17.09 7.35 -13.78
C CYS A 74 17.22 5.82 -13.73
N GLY A 75 16.13 5.12 -13.44
CA GLY A 75 16.11 3.65 -13.42
C GLY A 75 16.46 3.04 -14.78
N LEU A 76 15.97 3.61 -15.87
CA LEU A 76 16.26 3.15 -17.23
C LEU A 76 17.70 3.45 -17.66
N ILE A 77 18.23 4.64 -17.31
CA ILE A 77 19.64 5.01 -17.56
C ILE A 77 20.58 3.97 -16.93
N TYR A 78 20.28 3.53 -15.72
CA TYR A 78 21.06 2.53 -14.97
C TYR A 78 20.50 1.11 -15.10
N SER A 79 19.79 0.79 -16.19
CA SER A 79 19.03 -0.47 -16.33
C SER A 79 19.84 -1.73 -16.04
N ASP A 80 21.09 -1.78 -16.51
CA ASP A 80 22.01 -2.91 -16.32
C ASP A 80 22.72 -2.94 -14.96
N GLU A 81 22.48 -1.96 -14.08
CA GLU A 81 23.04 -1.89 -12.73
C GLU A 81 21.99 -2.16 -11.64
N VAL A 82 20.69 -2.16 -11.97
CA VAL A 82 19.62 -2.33 -10.97
C VAL A 82 19.55 -3.78 -10.47
N HIS A 83 19.78 -3.96 -9.18
CA HIS A 83 19.70 -5.27 -8.49
C HIS A 83 18.45 -5.41 -7.61
N SER A 84 17.83 -4.31 -7.21
CA SER A 84 16.59 -4.33 -6.44
C SER A 84 15.67 -3.19 -6.86
N VAL A 85 14.37 -3.46 -6.86
CA VAL A 85 13.34 -2.44 -7.06
C VAL A 85 12.60 -2.23 -5.75
N PHE A 86 12.45 -0.98 -5.32
CA PHE A 86 11.95 -0.65 -3.99
C PHE A 86 11.02 0.56 -3.96
N SER A 87 9.99 0.49 -3.12
CA SER A 87 9.30 1.65 -2.56
C SER A 87 8.81 1.33 -1.15
N THR A 88 8.45 2.34 -0.37
CA THR A 88 7.88 2.13 0.97
C THR A 88 6.66 1.22 0.93
N PHE A 89 5.75 1.40 -0.04
CA PHE A 89 4.48 0.71 -0.13
C PHE A 89 4.25 0.08 -1.51
N ALA A 90 3.61 -1.09 -1.56
CA ALA A 90 3.27 -1.78 -2.80
C ALA A 90 2.45 -0.91 -3.77
N HIS A 91 1.53 -0.08 -3.23
CA HIS A 91 0.76 0.90 -4.02
C HIS A 91 1.67 1.80 -4.88
N SER A 92 2.75 2.33 -4.30
CA SER A 92 3.67 3.23 -5.00
C SER A 92 4.42 2.53 -6.13
N LEU A 93 4.76 1.25 -5.98
CA LEU A 93 5.35 0.44 -7.05
C LEU A 93 4.36 0.24 -8.19
N VAL A 94 3.14 -0.18 -7.89
CA VAL A 94 2.09 -0.37 -8.91
C VAL A 94 1.82 0.92 -9.65
N HIS A 95 1.68 2.04 -8.94
CA HIS A 95 1.45 3.34 -9.55
C HIS A 95 2.62 3.79 -10.45
N ALA A 96 3.87 3.53 -10.02
CA ALA A 96 5.04 3.85 -10.83
C ALA A 96 5.09 3.05 -12.14
N PHE A 97 4.78 1.75 -12.09
CA PHE A 97 4.76 0.91 -13.29
C PHE A 97 3.56 1.19 -14.19
N GLN A 98 2.38 1.50 -13.64
CA GLN A 98 1.26 2.01 -14.44
C GLN A 98 1.63 3.31 -15.16
N THR A 99 2.33 4.22 -14.48
CA THR A 99 2.81 5.46 -15.11
C THR A 99 3.82 5.16 -16.20
N LEU A 100 4.72 4.18 -16.00
CA LEU A 100 5.63 3.71 -17.06
C LEU A 100 4.86 3.24 -18.30
N GLU A 101 3.74 2.52 -18.14
CA GLU A 101 2.92 2.09 -19.27
C GLU A 101 2.44 3.26 -20.13
N GLU A 102 2.19 4.41 -19.50
CA GLU A 102 1.69 5.62 -20.16
C GLU A 102 2.80 6.45 -20.82
N VAL A 103 4.00 6.46 -20.25
CA VAL A 103 5.07 7.43 -20.63
C VAL A 103 6.35 6.80 -21.17
N TRP A 104 6.40 5.47 -21.37
CA TRP A 104 7.62 4.77 -21.80
C TRP A 104 8.19 5.27 -23.15
N GLU A 105 7.34 5.69 -24.09
CA GLU A 105 7.80 6.23 -25.39
C GLU A 105 8.52 7.56 -25.20
N GLU A 106 7.98 8.44 -24.34
CA GLU A 106 8.62 9.71 -23.98
C GLU A 106 9.95 9.47 -23.27
N LEU A 107 10.00 8.50 -22.34
CA LEU A 107 11.25 8.12 -21.67
C LEU A 107 12.30 7.60 -22.66
N CYS A 108 11.90 6.85 -23.69
CA CYS A 108 12.82 6.40 -24.74
C CYS A 108 13.33 7.58 -25.58
N ALA A 109 12.48 8.56 -25.89
CA ALA A 109 12.89 9.77 -26.61
C ALA A 109 13.92 10.58 -25.80
N ASP A 110 13.65 10.82 -24.52
CA ASP A 110 14.56 11.53 -23.62
C ASP A 110 15.95 10.84 -23.55
N ILE A 111 15.98 9.51 -23.44
CA ILE A 111 17.22 8.72 -23.43
C ILE A 111 17.95 8.81 -24.78
N ARG A 112 17.22 8.73 -25.90
CA ARG A 112 17.80 8.80 -27.24
C ARG A 112 18.51 10.13 -27.47
N ASP A 113 17.81 11.22 -27.18
CA ASP A 113 18.27 12.58 -27.50
C ASP A 113 19.18 13.13 -26.40
N GLY A 114 19.16 12.54 -25.21
CA GLY A 114 19.91 13.01 -24.06
C GLY A 114 19.34 14.30 -23.47
N VAL A 115 18.06 14.59 -23.70
CA VAL A 115 17.38 15.82 -23.28
C VAL A 115 16.19 15.46 -22.43
N VAL A 116 16.08 16.09 -21.26
CA VAL A 116 14.95 15.86 -20.36
C VAL A 116 13.70 16.57 -20.88
N SER A 117 12.60 15.85 -20.96
CA SER A 117 11.27 16.30 -21.37
C SER A 117 10.90 17.67 -20.80
N GLU A 118 10.31 18.54 -21.64
CA GLU A 118 9.85 19.88 -21.27
C GLU A 118 8.78 19.86 -20.15
N LYS A 119 8.12 18.71 -19.91
CA LYS A 119 7.16 18.51 -18.82
C LYS A 119 7.81 18.58 -17.44
N ILE A 120 9.09 18.20 -17.34
CA ILE A 120 9.85 18.52 -16.15
C ILE A 120 10.02 20.04 -16.15
N THR A 121 9.66 20.74 -15.10
CA THR A 121 9.74 22.21 -15.02
C THR A 121 10.49 22.68 -13.78
N VAL A 122 10.62 21.80 -12.77
CA VAL A 122 11.41 22.09 -11.57
C VAL A 122 12.90 22.19 -11.96
N PRO A 123 13.54 23.37 -11.78
CA PRO A 123 14.92 23.59 -12.22
C PRO A 123 15.94 22.65 -11.59
N SER A 124 15.83 22.40 -10.28
CA SER A 124 16.77 21.52 -9.55
C SER A 124 16.72 20.07 -10.03
N ILE A 125 15.51 19.55 -10.30
CA ILE A 125 15.31 18.21 -10.85
C ILE A 125 15.93 18.15 -12.25
N ARG A 126 15.59 19.10 -13.13
CA ARG A 126 16.13 19.14 -14.49
C ARG A 126 17.65 19.19 -14.47
N GLU A 127 18.25 20.09 -13.71
CA GLU A 127 19.71 20.23 -13.65
C GLU A 127 20.39 18.94 -13.18
N ALA A 128 19.85 18.30 -12.14
CA ALA A 128 20.40 17.05 -11.61
C ALA A 128 20.30 15.89 -12.62
N VAL A 129 19.15 15.75 -13.29
CA VAL A 129 18.93 14.69 -14.28
C VAL A 129 19.72 14.93 -15.57
N SER A 130 19.83 16.18 -16.03
CA SER A 130 20.65 16.53 -17.20
C SER A 130 22.15 16.23 -17.01
N LYS A 131 22.65 16.15 -15.76
CA LYS A 131 24.04 15.75 -15.48
C LYS A 131 24.30 14.26 -15.71
N ILE A 132 23.26 13.42 -15.58
CA ILE A 132 23.36 11.96 -15.74
C ILE A 132 22.84 11.47 -17.10
N LEU A 133 21.88 12.19 -17.69
CA LEU A 133 21.29 11.87 -18.98
C LEU A 133 22.27 12.24 -20.11
N LYS A 134 22.65 11.24 -20.90
CA LYS A 134 23.50 11.40 -22.10
C LYS A 134 22.78 10.77 -23.28
N PRO A 135 22.93 11.30 -24.51
CA PRO A 135 22.33 10.70 -25.70
C PRO A 135 22.75 9.23 -25.84
N ASN A 136 21.79 8.32 -25.80
CA ASN A 136 22.02 6.89 -25.90
C ASN A 136 20.93 6.20 -26.75
N PRO A 137 21.01 6.32 -28.09
CA PRO A 137 20.05 5.69 -28.99
C PRO A 137 19.95 4.17 -28.84
N GLU A 138 21.06 3.49 -28.58
CA GLU A 138 21.09 2.03 -28.43
C GLU A 138 20.28 1.56 -27.22
N LEU A 139 20.41 2.25 -26.08
CA LEU A 139 19.61 1.97 -24.90
C LEU A 139 18.12 2.25 -25.15
N ALA A 140 17.81 3.38 -25.80
CA ALA A 140 16.44 3.73 -26.15
C ALA A 140 15.79 2.68 -27.07
N ASP A 141 16.49 2.22 -28.11
CA ASP A 141 16.02 1.16 -29.01
C ASP A 141 15.83 -0.17 -28.27
N SER A 142 16.74 -0.51 -27.36
CA SER A 142 16.64 -1.71 -26.52
C SER A 142 15.41 -1.67 -25.61
N ILE A 143 15.18 -0.56 -24.90
CA ILE A 143 14.01 -0.36 -24.03
C ILE A 143 12.74 -0.42 -24.87
N HIS A 144 12.71 0.30 -26.00
CA HIS A 144 11.54 0.33 -26.87
C HIS A 144 11.18 -1.07 -27.37
N LYS A 145 12.17 -1.84 -27.85
CA LYS A 145 11.96 -3.21 -28.30
C LYS A 145 11.44 -4.11 -27.18
N LYS A 146 11.95 -3.95 -25.96
CA LYS A 146 11.48 -4.70 -24.78
C LYS A 146 10.03 -4.35 -24.48
N CYS A 147 9.70 -3.07 -24.30
CA CYS A 147 8.34 -2.61 -24.00
C CYS A 147 7.33 -3.06 -25.07
N ALA A 148 7.64 -2.82 -26.35
CA ALA A 148 6.76 -3.20 -27.46
C ALA A 148 6.61 -4.73 -27.62
N GLY A 149 7.58 -5.51 -27.14
CA GLY A 149 7.54 -6.97 -27.14
C GLY A 149 6.79 -7.59 -25.95
N LEU A 150 6.44 -6.81 -24.92
CA LEU A 150 5.71 -7.31 -23.77
C LEU A 150 4.22 -7.48 -24.09
N SER A 151 3.63 -8.58 -23.63
CA SER A 151 2.19 -8.77 -23.67
C SER A 151 1.58 -8.33 -22.34
N ASN A 152 0.71 -7.33 -22.39
CA ASN A 152 0.04 -6.75 -21.22
C ASN A 152 1.01 -6.33 -20.09
N TRP A 153 2.25 -5.92 -20.38
CA TRP A 153 3.26 -5.52 -19.37
C TRP A 153 3.68 -6.60 -18.36
N TYR A 154 3.36 -7.87 -18.62
CA TYR A 154 3.76 -8.97 -17.74
C TYR A 154 5.29 -9.10 -17.68
N GLY A 155 5.87 -9.13 -16.49
CA GLY A 155 7.32 -9.26 -16.29
C GLY A 155 8.11 -8.04 -16.77
N VAL A 156 7.50 -6.85 -16.82
CA VAL A 156 8.18 -5.61 -17.22
C VAL A 156 9.44 -5.34 -16.39
N ILE A 157 9.43 -5.68 -15.09
CA ILE A 157 10.56 -5.43 -14.21
C ILE A 157 11.80 -6.22 -14.66
N PRO A 158 11.77 -7.57 -14.71
CA PRO A 158 12.93 -8.32 -15.19
C PRO A 158 13.26 -8.09 -16.67
N ALA A 159 12.30 -7.63 -17.50
CA ALA A 159 12.59 -7.29 -18.89
C ALA A 159 13.47 -6.04 -19.01
N LEU A 160 13.12 -4.98 -18.28
CA LEU A 160 13.83 -3.69 -18.32
C LEU A 160 15.07 -3.69 -17.43
N TRP A 161 15.03 -4.36 -16.27
CA TRP A 161 16.12 -4.46 -15.29
C TRP A 161 16.54 -5.93 -15.13
N PRO A 162 17.29 -6.51 -16.08
CA PRO A 162 17.56 -7.95 -16.14
C PRO A 162 18.41 -8.47 -14.98
N LYS A 163 19.10 -7.60 -14.24
CA LYS A 163 19.86 -7.99 -13.04
C LYS A 163 19.08 -7.86 -11.74
N ALA A 164 17.84 -7.37 -11.78
CA ALA A 164 16.99 -7.27 -10.60
C ALA A 164 16.81 -8.65 -9.96
N LYS A 165 16.91 -8.72 -8.63
CA LYS A 165 16.84 -9.96 -7.85
C LYS A 165 15.54 -10.12 -7.11
N TYR A 166 14.92 -9.01 -6.73
CA TYR A 166 13.66 -8.98 -5.99
C TYR A 166 13.02 -7.60 -6.05
N VAL A 167 11.73 -7.57 -5.70
CA VAL A 167 10.98 -6.34 -5.46
C VAL A 167 10.71 -6.23 -3.97
N TYR A 168 11.00 -5.08 -3.38
CA TYR A 168 10.98 -4.85 -1.94
C TYR A 168 10.04 -3.71 -1.56
N GLY A 169 9.34 -3.85 -0.43
CA GLY A 169 8.45 -2.81 0.10
C GLY A 169 7.44 -3.37 1.10
N ILE A 170 6.66 -2.51 1.75
CA ILE A 170 5.60 -2.98 2.64
C ILE A 170 4.44 -3.52 1.79
N MET A 171 4.10 -4.78 2.05
CA MET A 171 3.21 -5.60 1.21
C MET A 171 2.08 -6.27 1.99
N THR A 172 2.00 -6.03 3.30
CA THR A 172 1.00 -6.60 4.21
C THR A 172 -0.15 -5.65 4.51
N GLY A 173 -1.25 -6.19 5.03
CA GLY A 173 -2.41 -5.39 5.44
C GLY A 173 -3.07 -4.70 4.25
N SER A 174 -3.30 -3.38 4.32
CA SER A 174 -3.91 -2.62 3.22
C SER A 174 -3.12 -2.62 1.91
N MET A 175 -1.91 -3.18 1.89
CA MET A 175 -1.08 -3.32 0.69
C MET A 175 -1.29 -4.64 -0.07
N GLU A 176 -1.89 -5.65 0.56
CA GLU A 176 -2.20 -6.96 -0.05
C GLU A 176 -2.96 -6.87 -1.38
N PRO A 177 -3.97 -5.98 -1.57
CA PRO A 177 -4.64 -5.84 -2.86
C PRO A 177 -3.73 -5.56 -4.05
N TYR A 178 -2.58 -4.93 -3.84
CA TYR A 178 -1.66 -4.57 -4.91
C TYR A 178 -0.76 -5.74 -5.33
N LEU A 179 -0.75 -6.86 -4.59
CA LEU A 179 0.17 -7.97 -4.84
C LEU A 179 -0.12 -8.69 -6.16
N LYS A 180 -1.39 -8.82 -6.58
CA LYS A 180 -1.73 -9.42 -7.88
C LYS A 180 -1.07 -8.64 -9.02
N LYS A 181 -1.26 -7.32 -9.05
CA LYS A 181 -0.66 -6.45 -10.08
C LYS A 181 0.86 -6.35 -9.95
N LEU A 182 1.39 -6.33 -8.73
CA LEU A 182 2.83 -6.28 -8.53
C LEU A 182 3.53 -7.57 -8.98
N ARG A 183 2.95 -8.75 -8.71
CA ARG A 183 3.43 -10.04 -9.25
C ARG A 183 3.40 -10.06 -10.77
N HIS A 184 2.36 -9.49 -11.36
CA HIS A 184 2.26 -9.35 -12.81
C HIS A 184 3.44 -8.57 -13.38
N TYR A 185 3.83 -7.43 -12.78
CA TYR A 185 5.01 -6.68 -13.21
C TYR A 185 6.34 -7.38 -12.87
N ALA A 186 6.43 -8.03 -11.71
CA ALA A 186 7.63 -8.72 -11.23
C ALA A 186 7.93 -9.99 -12.01
N GLY A 187 6.92 -10.63 -12.61
CA GLY A 187 7.06 -11.89 -13.32
C GLY A 187 7.58 -12.99 -12.40
N HIS A 188 8.84 -13.40 -12.61
CA HIS A 188 9.50 -14.43 -11.81
C HIS A 188 10.23 -13.89 -10.58
N LEU A 189 10.35 -12.57 -10.42
CA LEU A 189 11.07 -11.98 -9.31
C LEU A 189 10.27 -12.15 -8.00
N PRO A 190 10.93 -12.55 -6.89
CA PRO A 190 10.29 -12.66 -5.60
C PRO A 190 9.86 -11.27 -5.08
N LEU A 191 8.72 -11.26 -4.41
CA LEU A 191 8.20 -10.11 -3.67
C LEU A 191 8.58 -10.27 -2.20
N ILE A 192 9.41 -9.35 -1.69
CA ILE A 192 9.91 -9.41 -0.32
C ILE A 192 9.26 -8.28 0.48
N SER A 193 8.50 -8.66 1.52
CA SER A 193 7.89 -7.67 2.42
C SER A 193 8.96 -7.03 3.30
N ALA A 194 8.92 -5.70 3.38
CA ALA A 194 9.80 -4.90 4.22
C ALA A 194 9.51 -5.10 5.71
N ASP A 195 10.50 -4.77 6.52
CA ASP A 195 10.44 -4.79 7.97
C ASP A 195 9.26 -3.99 8.54
N TYR A 196 8.87 -4.36 9.76
CA TYR A 196 7.72 -3.80 10.45
C TYR A 196 8.13 -2.67 11.41
N GLY A 197 7.65 -1.46 11.14
CA GLY A 197 7.88 -0.29 11.99
C GLY A 197 6.87 0.83 11.73
N ALA A 198 6.96 1.85 12.58
CA ALA A 198 6.15 3.06 12.51
C ALA A 198 7.00 4.31 12.84
N SER A 199 6.39 5.50 12.85
CA SER A 199 7.12 6.73 13.21
C SER A 199 7.53 6.76 14.68
N GLU A 200 6.79 6.04 15.50
CA GLU A 200 6.96 5.87 16.94
C GLU A 200 8.12 4.93 17.29
N GLY A 201 8.48 4.00 16.39
CA GLY A 201 9.56 3.06 16.60
C GLY A 201 9.58 1.88 15.62
N TRP A 202 10.73 1.22 15.54
CA TRP A 202 10.89 -0.03 14.79
C TRP A 202 10.45 -1.21 15.63
N VAL A 203 9.64 -2.12 15.05
CA VAL A 203 9.03 -3.23 15.81
C VAL A 203 9.75 -4.55 15.53
N GLY A 204 9.82 -4.96 14.26
CA GLY A 204 10.34 -6.28 13.91
C GLY A 204 10.90 -6.36 12.50
N SER A 205 11.68 -7.41 12.23
CA SER A 205 12.28 -7.64 10.93
C SER A 205 11.74 -8.90 10.26
N ASN A 206 11.64 -8.88 8.93
CA ASN A 206 11.34 -10.06 8.15
C ASN A 206 12.61 -10.93 8.04
N ILE A 207 12.65 -12.01 8.81
CA ILE A 207 13.81 -12.92 8.87
C ILE A 207 13.70 -14.11 7.91
N ASP A 208 12.57 -14.27 7.21
CA ASP A 208 12.36 -15.30 6.19
C ASP A 208 11.85 -14.65 4.88
N PRO A 209 12.77 -14.15 4.04
CA PRO A 209 12.41 -13.43 2.82
C PRO A 209 11.93 -14.36 1.70
N THR A 210 11.86 -15.68 1.92
CA THR A 210 11.34 -16.65 0.93
C THR A 210 9.82 -16.81 1.01
N VAL A 211 9.24 -16.48 2.16
CA VAL A 211 7.82 -16.62 2.42
C VAL A 211 7.04 -15.57 1.61
N PRO A 212 5.92 -15.94 0.98
CA PRO A 212 5.09 -14.99 0.25
C PRO A 212 4.57 -13.88 1.17
N PRO A 213 4.38 -12.64 0.66
CA PRO A 213 3.98 -11.50 1.50
C PRO A 213 2.73 -11.72 2.36
N GLU A 214 1.76 -12.53 1.92
CA GLU A 214 0.52 -12.85 2.66
C GLU A 214 0.76 -13.69 3.92
N GLN A 215 1.90 -14.38 4.00
CA GLN A 215 2.27 -15.26 5.11
C GLN A 215 3.47 -14.72 5.89
N VAL A 216 3.98 -13.54 5.52
CA VAL A 216 5.16 -12.98 6.17
C VAL A 216 4.90 -12.72 7.64
N THR A 217 5.96 -12.90 8.41
CA THR A 217 5.98 -12.65 9.84
C THR A 217 7.20 -11.84 10.20
N TYR A 218 7.11 -11.09 11.30
CA TYR A 218 8.12 -10.14 11.71
C TYR A 218 8.64 -10.52 13.09
N ALA A 219 9.90 -10.94 13.18
CA ALA A 219 10.55 -11.21 14.45
C ALA A 219 10.76 -9.89 15.18
N VAL A 220 10.17 -9.74 16.37
CA VAL A 220 10.33 -8.52 17.17
C VAL A 220 11.81 -8.34 17.52
N LEU A 221 12.32 -7.11 17.41
CA LEU A 221 13.68 -6.74 17.77
C LEU A 221 13.70 -6.17 19.20
N PRO A 222 14.00 -6.96 20.25
CA PRO A 222 13.80 -6.52 21.63
C PRO A 222 14.67 -5.33 22.05
N GLN A 223 15.74 -5.04 21.28
CA GLN A 223 16.64 -3.93 21.53
C GLN A 223 16.11 -2.56 21.05
N THR A 224 15.06 -2.52 20.22
CA THR A 224 14.56 -1.25 19.64
C THR A 224 13.60 -0.51 20.57
N GLY A 225 13.05 -1.19 21.57
CA GLY A 225 12.14 -0.63 22.56
C GLY A 225 11.66 -1.71 23.54
N TYR A 226 10.85 -1.32 24.51
CA TYR A 226 10.13 -2.26 25.37
C TYR A 226 8.73 -2.49 24.82
N PHE A 227 8.37 -3.77 24.63
CA PHE A 227 7.13 -4.18 23.97
C PHE A 227 6.21 -4.90 24.95
N GLU A 228 4.97 -4.43 24.99
CA GLU A 228 3.84 -5.06 25.66
C GLU A 228 2.74 -5.37 24.64
N PHE A 229 1.84 -6.27 24.99
CA PHE A 229 0.80 -6.76 24.10
C PHE A 229 -0.53 -6.83 24.85
N ILE A 230 -1.52 -6.04 24.43
CA ILE A 230 -2.87 -6.12 24.99
C ILE A 230 -3.58 -7.31 24.34
N PRO A 231 -3.97 -8.36 25.09
CA PRO A 231 -4.72 -9.47 24.52
C PRO A 231 -6.04 -8.97 23.94
N LEU A 232 -6.35 -9.41 22.72
CA LEU A 232 -7.57 -9.07 22.02
C LEU A 232 -8.47 -10.30 21.92
N GLU A 233 -9.26 -10.52 22.96
CA GLU A 233 -10.23 -11.64 23.00
C GLU A 233 -11.56 -11.23 22.37
N LYS A 234 -12.11 -12.10 21.51
CA LYS A 234 -13.47 -11.92 21.02
C LYS A 234 -14.42 -12.13 22.22
N PRO A 235 -15.41 -11.25 22.44
CA PRO A 235 -16.38 -11.44 23.52
C PRO A 235 -17.07 -12.80 23.37
N THR A 236 -17.07 -13.60 24.43
CA THR A 236 -17.89 -14.81 24.55
C THR A 236 -19.03 -14.51 25.54
N GLY A 237 -20.19 -14.07 25.05
CA GLY A 237 -21.37 -13.81 25.89
C GLY A 237 -22.19 -12.57 25.48
N GLU A 238 -23.30 -12.33 26.20
CA GLU A 238 -24.36 -11.31 25.93
C GLU A 238 -23.94 -9.83 26.13
N GLU A 239 -22.65 -9.52 26.32
CA GLU A 239 -22.16 -8.13 26.51
C GLU A 239 -22.02 -7.36 25.17
N THR A 240 -23.09 -7.34 24.38
CA THR A 240 -23.10 -6.76 23.01
C THR A 240 -23.80 -5.40 22.93
N GLU A 241 -24.15 -4.79 24.06
CA GLU A 241 -24.90 -3.53 24.08
C GLU A 241 -24.00 -2.36 24.51
N ASN A 242 -23.72 -1.45 23.57
CA ASN A 242 -23.30 -0.05 23.81
C ASN A 242 -21.83 0.36 23.65
N SER A 243 -21.11 -0.08 22.61
CA SER A 243 -19.98 0.77 22.17
C SER A 243 -19.49 0.56 20.72
N ALA A 244 -19.33 1.69 20.02
CA ALA A 244 -19.02 1.82 18.58
C ALA A 244 -17.52 1.71 18.22
N ALA A 245 -16.73 1.03 19.06
CA ALA A 245 -15.35 0.66 18.77
C ALA A 245 -15.21 -0.86 18.93
N ILE A 246 -14.17 -1.46 18.35
CA ILE A 246 -13.86 -2.87 18.65
C ILE A 246 -13.56 -2.97 20.14
N HIS A 247 -14.53 -3.32 20.99
CA HIS A 247 -14.24 -3.74 22.35
C HIS A 247 -13.86 -5.20 22.28
N TYR A 248 -12.57 -5.43 22.05
CA TYR A 248 -11.93 -6.58 22.68
C TYR A 248 -12.01 -6.34 24.19
N ILE A 249 -12.16 -7.40 25.00
CA ILE A 249 -11.99 -7.27 26.44
C ILE A 249 -10.52 -6.88 26.66
N GLU A 250 -10.27 -5.60 26.95
CA GLU A 250 -8.92 -5.09 27.16
C GLU A 250 -8.42 -5.65 28.49
N SER A 251 -7.60 -6.70 28.39
CA SER A 251 -6.90 -7.26 29.53
C SER A 251 -5.61 -6.47 29.80
N GLU A 252 -5.04 -6.66 30.98
CA GLU A 252 -3.71 -6.11 31.28
C GLU A 252 -2.70 -6.54 30.20
N PRO A 253 -1.88 -5.60 29.69
CA PRO A 253 -0.86 -5.94 28.70
C PRO A 253 0.10 -6.99 29.26
N VAL A 254 0.47 -7.96 28.42
CA VAL A 254 1.48 -8.97 28.73
C VAL A 254 2.81 -8.60 28.09
N GLY A 255 3.92 -9.04 28.69
CA GLY A 255 5.27 -8.82 28.17
C GLY A 255 5.58 -9.58 26.88
N LEU A 256 6.67 -9.20 26.22
CA LEU A 256 7.10 -9.77 24.93
C LEU A 256 7.16 -11.31 24.87
N THR A 257 7.57 -11.97 25.95
CA THR A 257 7.70 -13.44 26.02
C THR A 257 6.49 -14.15 26.63
N GLU A 258 5.48 -13.40 27.05
CA GLU A 258 4.26 -13.92 27.69
C GLU A 258 3.10 -14.07 26.69
N VAL A 259 3.32 -13.70 25.43
CA VAL A 259 2.34 -13.86 24.35
C VAL A 259 2.19 -15.33 23.95
N GLU A 260 1.00 -15.70 23.51
CA GLU A 260 0.69 -17.08 23.11
C GLU A 260 0.54 -17.21 21.59
N VAL A 261 1.12 -18.28 21.03
CA VAL A 261 0.98 -18.59 19.61
C VAL A 261 -0.49 -18.75 19.23
N GLY A 262 -0.89 -18.13 18.12
CA GLY A 262 -2.25 -18.16 17.60
C GLY A 262 -3.17 -17.07 18.15
N LYS A 263 -2.83 -16.45 19.29
CA LYS A 263 -3.62 -15.35 19.87
C LYS A 263 -3.36 -14.02 19.16
N ILE A 264 -4.33 -13.11 19.28
CA ILE A 264 -4.35 -11.79 18.66
C ILE A 264 -4.13 -10.74 19.73
N TYR A 265 -3.30 -9.73 19.43
CA TYR A 265 -2.90 -8.69 20.36
C TYR A 265 -2.86 -7.31 19.69
N GLU A 266 -3.02 -6.26 20.49
CA GLU A 266 -2.63 -4.90 20.11
C GLU A 266 -1.21 -4.61 20.62
N VAL A 267 -0.37 -4.07 19.76
CA VAL A 267 1.02 -3.73 20.11
C VAL A 267 1.06 -2.45 20.96
N VAL A 268 1.76 -2.54 22.09
CA VAL A 268 2.05 -1.43 22.98
C VAL A 268 3.57 -1.26 23.07
N LEU A 269 4.05 -0.02 22.91
CA LEU A 269 5.48 0.28 22.85
C LEU A 269 5.90 1.32 23.90
N THR A 270 7.09 1.12 24.45
CA THR A 270 7.83 2.13 25.20
C THR A 270 9.17 2.39 24.51
N THR A 271 9.48 3.65 24.19
CA THR A 271 10.71 4.01 23.44
C THR A 271 11.66 4.89 24.24
N PHE A 272 12.92 4.86 23.82
CA PHE A 272 13.96 5.80 24.26
C PHE A 272 13.62 7.28 24.01
N ALA A 273 12.69 7.55 23.09
CA ALA A 273 12.23 8.91 22.77
C ALA A 273 11.11 9.41 23.72
N GLY A 274 10.71 8.61 24.72
CA GLY A 274 9.78 9.05 25.77
C GLY A 274 8.31 8.76 25.50
N LEU A 275 7.98 7.86 24.58
CA LEU A 275 6.66 7.25 24.54
C LEU A 275 6.63 6.12 25.58
N TYR A 276 5.65 6.14 26.49
CA TYR A 276 5.51 5.15 27.56
C TYR A 276 4.16 4.45 27.46
N ARG A 277 4.19 3.12 27.36
CA ARG A 277 3.01 2.26 27.14
C ARG A 277 2.08 2.81 26.05
N TYR A 278 2.69 3.31 24.97
CA TYR A 278 1.96 3.91 23.86
C TYR A 278 1.32 2.81 23.02
N ARG A 279 -0.01 2.89 22.88
CA ARG A 279 -0.80 1.99 22.05
C ARG A 279 -0.55 2.31 20.58
N LEU A 280 0.12 1.40 19.87
CA LEU A 280 0.44 1.59 18.45
C LEU A 280 -0.82 1.51 17.57
N GLY A 281 -1.87 0.84 18.06
CA GLY A 281 -3.11 0.61 17.33
C GLY A 281 -3.01 -0.46 16.24
N ASP A 282 -1.86 -1.12 16.12
CA ASP A 282 -1.65 -2.26 15.23
C ASP A 282 -2.10 -3.55 15.90
N VAL A 283 -2.90 -4.33 15.17
CA VAL A 283 -3.41 -5.64 15.58
C VAL A 283 -2.58 -6.72 14.91
N VAL A 284 -2.01 -7.62 15.71
CA VAL A 284 -1.09 -8.67 15.26
C VAL A 284 -1.53 -10.03 15.80
N LYS A 285 -1.23 -11.10 15.05
CA LYS A 285 -1.31 -12.48 15.51
C LYS A 285 0.09 -13.00 15.80
N ILE A 286 0.27 -13.71 16.91
CA ILE A 286 1.53 -14.42 17.15
C ILE A 286 1.57 -15.67 16.28
N ALA A 287 2.46 -15.69 15.30
CA ALA A 287 2.55 -16.79 14.35
C ALA A 287 3.38 -17.96 14.92
N ARG A 288 4.55 -17.63 15.48
CA ARG A 288 5.48 -18.55 16.12
C ARG A 288 6.52 -17.76 16.92
N PHE A 289 7.55 -18.44 17.41
CA PHE A 289 8.72 -17.81 18.02
C PHE A 289 9.96 -18.07 17.18
N HIS A 290 10.82 -17.06 17.04
CA HIS A 290 12.20 -17.20 16.59
C HIS A 290 13.10 -17.20 17.83
N ASN A 291 13.65 -18.36 18.18
CA ASN A 291 14.29 -18.56 19.48
C ASN A 291 13.30 -18.18 20.61
N SER A 292 13.53 -17.06 21.30
CA SER A 292 12.67 -16.56 22.38
C SER A 292 11.90 -15.28 22.02
N THR A 293 12.08 -14.71 20.83
CA THR A 293 11.31 -13.52 20.39
C THR A 293 10.10 -13.96 19.57
N PRO A 294 8.90 -13.38 19.79
CA PRO A 294 7.74 -13.71 18.98
C PRO A 294 7.88 -13.19 17.55
N GLU A 295 7.28 -13.92 16.62
CA GLU A 295 7.08 -13.50 15.24
C GLU A 295 5.63 -13.06 15.04
N LEU A 296 5.48 -11.81 14.62
CA LEU A 296 4.18 -11.15 14.47
C LEU A 296 3.70 -11.27 13.02
N GLN A 297 2.48 -11.75 12.84
CA GLN A 297 1.74 -11.57 11.59
C GLN A 297 0.85 -10.33 11.71
N PHE A 298 1.09 -9.33 10.87
CA PHE A 298 0.27 -8.12 10.84
C PHE A 298 -1.16 -8.46 10.34
N ILE A 299 -2.19 -7.96 11.04
CA ILE A 299 -3.59 -8.14 10.62
C ILE A 299 -4.15 -6.83 10.06
N CYS A 300 -4.25 -5.79 10.89
CA CYS A 300 -4.84 -4.52 10.53
C CYS A 300 -4.49 -3.42 11.54
N ARG A 301 -4.95 -2.19 11.28
CA ARG A 301 -5.04 -1.15 12.31
C ARG A 301 -6.43 -1.16 12.95
N ARG A 302 -6.49 -1.06 14.27
CA ARG A 302 -7.73 -1.17 15.08
C ARG A 302 -8.83 -0.18 14.67
N SER A 303 -8.48 1.00 14.16
CA SER A 303 -9.43 2.05 13.78
C SER A 303 -10.12 1.83 12.41
N LEU A 304 -9.86 0.70 11.74
CA LEU A 304 -10.28 0.44 10.36
C LEU A 304 -11.20 -0.80 10.30
N VAL A 305 -12.50 -0.60 10.55
CA VAL A 305 -13.56 -1.64 10.48
C VAL A 305 -14.86 -1.03 9.91
N LEU A 306 -15.55 -1.75 9.01
CA LEU A 306 -16.94 -1.46 8.63
C LEU A 306 -17.90 -2.03 9.67
N SER A 307 -18.84 -1.20 10.11
CA SER A 307 -19.85 -1.57 11.09
C SER A 307 -21.09 -0.67 10.98
N ILE A 308 -22.29 -1.27 10.96
CA ILE A 308 -23.57 -0.57 11.05
C ILE A 308 -24.25 -0.85 12.39
N ASN A 309 -24.38 -2.13 12.75
CA ASN A 309 -25.03 -2.66 13.94
C ASN A 309 -23.99 -3.42 14.80
N ILE A 310 -24.19 -4.74 14.97
CA ILE A 310 -23.27 -5.65 15.67
C ILE A 310 -22.17 -6.18 14.75
N ASP A 311 -22.29 -5.97 13.44
CA ASP A 311 -21.35 -6.41 12.42
C ASP A 311 -20.00 -5.71 12.56
N LYS A 312 -18.91 -6.44 12.34
CA LYS A 312 -17.54 -5.93 12.43
C LYS A 312 -16.68 -6.54 11.33
N ASN A 313 -16.57 -5.87 10.19
CA ASN A 313 -15.78 -6.33 9.05
C ASN A 313 -14.47 -5.53 8.93
N THR A 314 -13.33 -6.22 9.00
CA THR A 314 -11.98 -5.63 8.93
C THR A 314 -11.57 -5.30 7.49
N GLU A 315 -10.44 -4.59 7.30
CA GLU A 315 -9.85 -4.39 5.96
C GLU A 315 -9.63 -5.71 5.22
N LYS A 316 -9.27 -6.77 5.95
CA LYS A 316 -9.06 -8.11 5.41
C LYS A 316 -10.38 -8.74 4.92
N ASP A 317 -11.46 -8.59 5.68
CA ASP A 317 -12.76 -9.13 5.28
C ASP A 317 -13.28 -8.42 4.02
N LEU A 318 -13.10 -7.09 3.94
CA LEU A 318 -13.39 -6.32 2.73
C LEU A 318 -12.52 -6.77 1.56
N GLN A 319 -11.21 -6.96 1.77
CA GLN A 319 -10.29 -7.43 0.73
C GLN A 319 -10.74 -8.78 0.16
N LEU A 320 -11.03 -9.75 1.03
CA LEU A 320 -11.50 -11.08 0.63
C LEU A 320 -12.84 -11.01 -0.13
N ALA A 321 -13.76 -10.14 0.32
CA ALA A 321 -15.03 -9.94 -0.36
C ALA A 321 -14.86 -9.37 -1.78
N VAL A 322 -13.95 -8.38 -1.92
CA VAL A 322 -13.61 -7.79 -3.21
C VAL A 322 -12.93 -8.81 -4.12
N GLU A 323 -12.00 -9.61 -3.61
CA GLU A 323 -11.32 -10.66 -4.38
C GLU A 323 -12.30 -11.70 -4.91
N GLU A 324 -13.24 -12.15 -4.08
CA GLU A 324 -14.25 -13.12 -4.49
C GLU A 324 -15.13 -12.57 -5.62
N ALA A 325 -15.62 -11.34 -5.47
CA ALA A 325 -16.45 -10.70 -6.48
C ALA A 325 -15.67 -10.38 -7.77
N ALA A 326 -14.41 -9.98 -7.65
CA ALA A 326 -13.56 -9.64 -8.79
C ALA A 326 -13.27 -10.85 -9.70
N LYS A 327 -13.47 -12.10 -9.25
CA LYS A 327 -13.39 -13.29 -10.12
C LYS A 327 -14.39 -13.22 -11.28
N LEU A 328 -15.54 -12.57 -11.09
CA LEU A 328 -16.55 -12.41 -12.15
C LEU A 328 -16.07 -11.46 -13.26
N LEU A 329 -15.10 -10.58 -12.98
CA LEU A 329 -14.50 -9.68 -13.96
C LEU A 329 -13.52 -10.40 -14.90
N GLU A 330 -12.99 -11.56 -14.49
CA GLU A 330 -11.98 -12.30 -15.27
C GLU A 330 -12.54 -12.77 -16.63
N GLY A 331 -13.84 -13.09 -16.69
CA GLY A 331 -14.53 -13.48 -17.92
C GLY A 331 -14.56 -12.38 -18.99
N GLU A 332 -14.55 -11.10 -18.58
CA GLU A 332 -14.53 -9.94 -19.47
C GLU A 332 -13.12 -9.36 -19.68
N LYS A 333 -12.09 -10.01 -19.12
CA LYS A 333 -10.69 -9.52 -19.10
C LYS A 333 -10.57 -8.10 -18.51
N LEU A 334 -11.40 -7.81 -17.51
CA LEU A 334 -11.39 -6.54 -16.79
C LEU A 334 -10.52 -6.65 -15.54
N GLU A 335 -9.79 -5.59 -15.24
CA GLU A 335 -9.01 -5.46 -14.02
C GLU A 335 -9.67 -4.46 -13.07
N LEU A 336 -9.79 -4.83 -11.79
CA LEU A 336 -10.08 -3.87 -10.74
C LEU A 336 -8.81 -3.05 -10.47
N VAL A 337 -8.87 -1.74 -10.73
CA VAL A 337 -7.73 -0.82 -10.56
C VAL A 337 -7.49 -0.53 -9.08
N ASP A 338 -8.53 -0.10 -8.37
CA ASP A 338 -8.50 0.07 -6.92
C ASP A 338 -9.94 0.10 -6.37
N PHE A 339 -10.08 0.05 -5.04
CA PHE A 339 -11.38 0.11 -4.37
C PHE A 339 -11.32 0.83 -3.02
N THR A 340 -12.49 1.24 -2.53
CA THR A 340 -12.66 1.73 -1.16
C THR A 340 -14.09 1.44 -0.71
N SER A 341 -14.43 1.77 0.53
CA SER A 341 -15.76 1.55 1.06
C SER A 341 -16.18 2.64 2.03
N TYR A 342 -17.48 2.70 2.25
CA TYR A 342 -18.15 3.67 3.10
C TYR A 342 -19.37 3.00 3.75
N VAL A 343 -19.67 3.40 4.99
CA VAL A 343 -20.93 3.05 5.64
C VAL A 343 -21.91 4.18 5.45
N GLU A 344 -22.94 3.94 4.63
CA GLU A 344 -24.01 4.91 4.41
C GLU A 344 -25.09 4.73 5.48
N LYS A 345 -25.10 5.63 6.46
CA LYS A 345 -26.11 5.69 7.54
C LYS A 345 -27.30 6.59 7.23
N SER A 346 -27.26 7.32 6.11
CA SER A 346 -28.38 8.17 5.69
C SER A 346 -29.54 7.37 5.10
N SER A 347 -29.31 6.11 4.71
CA SER A 347 -30.39 5.19 4.33
C SER A 347 -30.94 4.49 5.57
N ASP A 348 -32.22 4.12 5.53
CA ASP A 348 -32.88 3.30 6.56
C ASP A 348 -33.41 2.00 5.93
N PRO A 349 -32.85 0.83 6.28
CA PRO A 349 -31.65 0.63 7.11
C PRO A 349 -30.36 1.13 6.44
N GLY A 350 -29.33 1.39 7.24
CA GLY A 350 -27.98 1.75 6.74
C GLY A 350 -27.38 0.62 5.90
N ARG A 351 -26.43 0.93 5.00
CA ARG A 351 -25.82 -0.07 4.09
C ARG A 351 -24.32 0.10 3.91
N TYR A 352 -23.66 -0.98 3.47
CA TYR A 352 -22.29 -0.91 2.98
C TYR A 352 -22.30 -0.40 1.54
N VAL A 353 -21.43 0.55 1.24
CA VAL A 353 -21.18 1.05 -0.11
C VAL A 353 -19.74 0.73 -0.45
N ILE A 354 -19.53 -0.04 -1.51
CA ILE A 354 -18.21 -0.40 -2.03
C ILE A 354 -18.01 0.35 -3.34
N PHE A 355 -16.90 1.07 -3.46
CA PHE A 355 -16.54 1.82 -4.67
C PHE A 355 -15.45 1.08 -5.43
N TRP A 356 -15.65 0.83 -6.72
CA TRP A 356 -14.69 0.16 -7.60
C TRP A 356 -14.29 1.07 -8.76
N GLU A 357 -13.00 1.22 -9.00
CA GLU A 357 -12.49 1.76 -10.27
C GLU A 357 -12.01 0.59 -11.14
N LEU A 358 -12.53 0.49 -12.37
CA LEU A 358 -12.20 -0.60 -13.30
C LEU A 358 -11.31 -0.10 -14.43
N SER A 359 -10.55 -1.02 -15.04
CA SER A 359 -9.67 -0.72 -16.19
C SER A 359 -10.44 -0.25 -17.42
N SER A 360 -11.66 -0.76 -17.61
CA SER A 360 -12.62 -0.40 -18.66
C SER A 360 -14.05 -0.72 -18.22
N GLU A 361 -15.03 -0.37 -19.05
CA GLU A 361 -16.45 -0.58 -18.74
C GLU A 361 -16.82 -2.07 -18.73
N ALA A 362 -17.57 -2.49 -17.70
CA ALA A 362 -18.16 -3.83 -17.56
C ALA A 362 -19.65 -3.83 -17.94
N THR A 363 -20.17 -5.01 -18.29
CA THR A 363 -21.62 -5.17 -18.52
C THR A 363 -22.43 -5.07 -17.22
N ASP A 364 -23.68 -4.61 -17.33
CA ASP A 364 -24.57 -4.43 -16.18
C ASP A 364 -24.88 -5.76 -15.45
N ASP A 365 -24.93 -6.86 -16.19
CA ASP A 365 -25.16 -8.21 -15.66
C ASP A 365 -23.98 -8.67 -14.78
N VAL A 366 -22.74 -8.47 -15.24
CA VAL A 366 -21.54 -8.82 -14.47
C VAL A 366 -21.44 -7.96 -13.22
N LEU A 367 -21.70 -6.65 -13.32
CA LEU A 367 -21.64 -5.74 -12.17
C LEU A 367 -22.73 -6.04 -11.13
N SER A 368 -23.93 -6.42 -11.57
CA SER A 368 -25.00 -6.90 -10.67
C SER A 368 -24.58 -8.20 -9.97
N GLY A 369 -23.95 -9.12 -10.70
CA GLY A 369 -23.33 -10.33 -10.14
C GLY A 369 -22.24 -10.01 -9.11
N CYS A 370 -21.39 -9.02 -9.38
CA CYS A 370 -20.34 -8.57 -8.47
C CYS A 370 -20.93 -7.99 -7.18
N ALA A 371 -22.00 -7.18 -7.26
CA ALA A 371 -22.68 -6.67 -6.07
C ALA A 371 -23.22 -7.81 -5.18
N ASN A 372 -23.81 -8.83 -5.79
CA ASN A 372 -24.29 -10.02 -5.08
C ASN A 372 -23.14 -10.82 -4.45
N ALA A 373 -22.06 -11.03 -5.20
CA ALA A 373 -20.88 -11.75 -4.72
C ALA A 373 -20.20 -11.02 -3.55
N LEU A 374 -20.10 -9.69 -3.61
CA LEU A 374 -19.62 -8.84 -2.51
C LEU A 374 -20.45 -9.04 -1.24
N ASP A 375 -21.78 -8.93 -1.34
CA ASP A 375 -22.71 -9.07 -0.20
C ASP A 375 -22.63 -10.47 0.44
N LEU A 376 -22.47 -11.51 -0.38
CA LEU A 376 -22.34 -12.90 0.11
C LEU A 376 -20.97 -13.22 0.70
N ALA A 377 -19.91 -12.55 0.28
CA ALA A 377 -18.56 -12.85 0.71
C ALA A 377 -18.18 -12.24 2.07
N PHE A 378 -19.02 -11.36 2.63
CA PHE A 378 -18.90 -10.93 4.02
C PHE A 378 -19.42 -12.04 4.96
N LEU A 379 -18.48 -12.81 5.52
CA LEU A 379 -18.77 -14.00 6.35
C LEU A 379 -18.97 -13.68 7.85
N ASP A 380 -18.90 -12.41 8.25
CA ASP A 380 -19.20 -12.03 9.62
C ASP A 380 -20.64 -12.41 9.99
N ALA A 381 -20.80 -13.12 11.11
CA ALA A 381 -22.11 -13.61 11.55
C ALA A 381 -23.09 -12.46 11.85
N GLY A 382 -22.58 -11.34 12.37
CA GLY A 382 -23.35 -10.13 12.62
C GLY A 382 -23.88 -9.49 11.34
N TYR A 383 -23.02 -9.39 10.31
CA TYR A 383 -23.39 -8.90 8.99
C TYR A 383 -24.43 -9.80 8.31
N MET A 384 -24.13 -11.10 8.15
CA MET A 384 -25.04 -12.05 7.51
C MET A 384 -26.40 -12.13 8.21
N GLY A 385 -26.39 -12.15 9.56
CA GLY A 385 -27.61 -12.12 10.36
C GLY A 385 -28.44 -10.87 10.08
N SER A 386 -27.80 -9.70 10.17
CA SER A 386 -28.43 -8.40 9.96
C SER A 386 -28.95 -8.17 8.53
N ARG A 387 -28.24 -8.69 7.52
CA ARG A 387 -28.70 -8.70 6.11
C ARG A 387 -29.96 -9.55 5.93
N LYS A 388 -30.01 -10.75 6.53
CA LYS A 388 -31.18 -11.67 6.45
C LYS A 388 -32.43 -11.09 7.12
N ILE A 389 -32.28 -10.41 8.26
CA ILE A 389 -33.41 -9.78 8.99
C ILE A 389 -33.67 -8.34 8.55
N LYS A 390 -32.98 -7.85 7.51
CA LYS A 390 -33.13 -6.52 6.90
C LYS A 390 -32.86 -5.34 7.87
N THR A 391 -32.01 -5.53 8.86
CA THR A 391 -31.49 -4.44 9.71
C THR A 391 -30.22 -3.78 9.14
N ILE A 392 -29.62 -4.41 8.12
CA ILE A 392 -28.65 -3.79 7.21
C ILE A 392 -29.24 -3.86 5.80
N GLY A 393 -29.24 -2.72 5.11
CA GLY A 393 -29.73 -2.58 3.74
C GLY A 393 -28.87 -3.34 2.72
N PRO A 394 -29.37 -3.50 1.48
CA PRO A 394 -28.61 -4.16 0.43
C PRO A 394 -27.30 -3.43 0.16
N LEU A 395 -26.20 -4.20 0.09
CA LEU A 395 -24.89 -3.67 -0.28
C LEU A 395 -24.99 -2.97 -1.63
N GLU A 396 -24.40 -1.79 -1.73
CA GLU A 396 -24.31 -1.03 -2.97
C GLU A 396 -22.89 -1.09 -3.53
N LEU A 397 -22.75 -1.56 -4.77
CA LEU A 397 -21.53 -1.40 -5.56
C LEU A 397 -21.65 -0.15 -6.42
N ARG A 398 -20.76 0.82 -6.22
CA ARG A 398 -20.65 2.05 -7.01
C ARG A 398 -19.41 1.97 -7.91
N VAL A 399 -19.62 1.93 -9.22
CA VAL A 399 -18.54 1.90 -10.21
C VAL A 399 -18.10 3.33 -10.52
N LEU A 400 -16.79 3.59 -10.40
CA LEU A 400 -16.15 4.88 -10.57
C LEU A 400 -15.62 5.06 -11.99
N ARG A 401 -15.53 6.32 -12.42
CA ARG A 401 -14.79 6.70 -13.64
C ARG A 401 -13.29 6.47 -13.46
N LYS A 402 -12.61 6.09 -14.54
CA LYS A 402 -11.15 5.92 -14.56
C LYS A 402 -10.44 7.22 -14.13
N GLY A 403 -9.43 7.11 -13.27
CA GLY A 403 -8.66 8.22 -12.72
C GLY A 403 -9.21 8.78 -11.40
N THR A 404 -10.24 8.19 -10.80
CA THR A 404 -10.82 8.67 -9.54
C THR A 404 -9.86 8.49 -8.38
N PHE A 405 -9.20 7.34 -8.24
CA PHE A 405 -8.21 7.13 -7.18
C PHE A 405 -6.95 7.97 -7.39
N ARG A 406 -6.59 8.28 -8.65
CA ARG A 406 -5.55 9.26 -8.96
C ARG A 406 -5.94 10.65 -8.47
N GLU A 407 -7.19 11.06 -8.65
CA GLU A 407 -7.70 12.32 -8.11
C GLU A 407 -7.66 12.35 -6.57
N ILE A 408 -8.00 11.24 -5.91
CA ILE A 408 -7.87 11.11 -4.45
C ILE A 408 -6.41 11.28 -4.01
N LEU A 409 -5.47 10.58 -4.66
CA LEU A 409 -4.04 10.73 -4.41
C LEU A 409 -3.63 12.20 -4.52
N LEU A 410 -3.94 12.87 -5.63
CA LEU A 410 -3.61 14.28 -5.85
C LEU A 410 -4.22 15.19 -4.77
N HIS A 411 -5.44 14.91 -4.32
CA HIS A 411 -6.05 15.64 -3.22
C HIS A 411 -5.23 15.54 -1.93
N PHE A 412 -4.78 14.35 -1.53
CA PHE A 412 -3.91 14.20 -0.35
C PHE A 412 -2.58 14.93 -0.50
N LEU A 413 -2.04 15.01 -1.71
CA LEU A 413 -0.84 15.81 -1.98
C LEU A 413 -1.08 17.30 -1.78
N THR A 414 -2.23 17.83 -2.20
CA THR A 414 -2.57 19.25 -1.97
C THR A 414 -2.70 19.61 -0.49
N LEU A 415 -3.01 18.64 0.38
CA LEU A 415 -3.06 18.82 1.83
C LEU A 415 -1.68 18.77 2.49
N GLY A 416 -0.60 18.61 1.71
CA GLY A 416 0.76 18.46 2.22
C GLY A 416 1.08 17.05 2.70
N GLY A 417 0.26 16.06 2.37
CA GLY A 417 0.53 14.65 2.64
C GLY A 417 1.83 14.20 1.96
N ALA A 418 2.63 13.42 2.67
CA ALA A 418 3.83 12.83 2.10
C ALA A 418 3.45 11.72 1.12
N VAL A 419 3.86 11.85 -0.15
CA VAL A 419 3.49 10.87 -1.20
C VAL A 419 3.93 9.45 -0.82
N SER A 420 5.15 9.32 -0.27
CA SER A 420 5.71 8.04 0.17
C SER A 420 4.96 7.39 1.33
N GLN A 421 4.01 8.12 1.95
CA GLN A 421 3.15 7.66 3.02
C GLN A 421 1.69 7.49 2.60
N PHE A 422 1.35 7.81 1.35
CA PHE A 422 -0.02 7.69 0.88
C PHE A 422 -0.43 6.21 0.77
N LYS A 423 -1.64 5.94 1.28
CA LYS A 423 -2.36 4.68 1.10
C LYS A 423 -3.80 5.04 0.77
N THR A 424 -4.37 4.40 -0.24
CA THR A 424 -5.82 4.50 -0.48
C THR A 424 -6.55 3.99 0.76
N PRO A 425 -7.39 4.81 1.42
CA PRO A 425 -8.14 4.37 2.59
C PRO A 425 -9.13 3.29 2.16
N ARG A 426 -9.11 2.11 2.79
CA ARG A 426 -10.11 1.06 2.52
C ARG A 426 -11.48 1.42 3.12
N PHE A 427 -11.46 2.23 4.17
CA PHE A 427 -12.66 2.79 4.82
C PHE A 427 -12.60 4.31 4.81
N VAL A 428 -13.55 4.93 4.12
CA VAL A 428 -13.69 6.39 4.14
C VAL A 428 -14.56 6.78 5.32
N SER A 429 -13.97 7.46 6.31
CA SER A 429 -14.72 8.02 7.43
C SER A 429 -15.69 9.09 6.93
N PRO A 430 -16.91 9.21 7.51
CA PRO A 430 -17.81 10.34 7.25
C PRO A 430 -17.16 11.71 7.48
N ALA A 431 -16.14 11.79 8.34
CA ALA A 431 -15.37 13.02 8.56
C ALA A 431 -14.52 13.43 7.34
N ASN A 432 -14.19 12.49 6.44
CA ASN A 432 -13.45 12.78 5.22
C ASN A 432 -14.37 13.20 4.07
N GLY A 433 -15.09 14.30 4.28
CA GLY A 433 -16.11 14.78 3.35
C GLY A 433 -15.59 15.08 1.95
N LYS A 434 -14.31 15.47 1.81
CA LYS A 434 -13.74 15.77 0.49
C LYS A 434 -13.48 14.53 -0.35
N VAL A 435 -12.98 13.44 0.26
CA VAL A 435 -12.84 12.15 -0.42
C VAL A 435 -14.21 11.60 -0.81
N LEU A 436 -15.21 11.68 0.07
CA LEU A 436 -16.58 11.27 -0.28
C LEU A 436 -17.17 12.09 -1.44
N GLN A 437 -16.90 13.40 -1.49
CA GLN A 437 -17.29 14.24 -2.64
C GLN A 437 -16.62 13.78 -3.94
N ILE A 438 -15.32 13.48 -3.91
CA ILE A 438 -14.57 12.97 -5.07
C ILE A 438 -15.16 11.65 -5.55
N LEU A 439 -15.43 10.72 -4.63
CA LEU A 439 -16.02 9.42 -4.94
C LEU A 439 -17.42 9.61 -5.55
N ASN A 440 -18.32 10.30 -4.85
CA ASN A 440 -19.72 10.43 -5.25
C ASN A 440 -19.90 11.16 -6.59
N ARG A 441 -19.09 12.19 -6.90
CA ARG A 441 -19.18 12.86 -8.21
C ARG A 441 -18.70 12.01 -9.38
N ASN A 442 -17.82 11.05 -9.10
CA ASN A 442 -17.19 10.20 -10.11
C ASN A 442 -17.89 8.83 -10.24
N VAL A 443 -18.99 8.60 -9.51
CA VAL A 443 -19.82 7.41 -9.72
C VAL A 443 -20.42 7.46 -11.12
N ALA A 444 -20.10 6.44 -11.92
CA ALA A 444 -20.68 6.23 -13.23
C ALA A 444 -21.99 5.44 -13.15
N LYS A 445 -22.02 4.38 -12.33
CA LYS A 445 -23.17 3.49 -12.15
C LYS A 445 -23.22 2.92 -10.72
N SER A 446 -24.41 2.53 -10.28
CA SER A 446 -24.67 1.90 -8.97
C SER A 446 -25.47 0.61 -9.12
N TYR A 447 -25.13 -0.40 -8.33
CA TYR A 447 -25.78 -1.71 -8.33
C TYR A 447 -26.06 -2.13 -6.89
N PHE A 448 -27.30 -2.53 -6.61
CA PHE A 448 -27.68 -3.03 -5.30
C PHE A 448 -27.74 -4.55 -5.31
N SER A 449 -27.16 -5.16 -4.28
CA SER A 449 -27.24 -6.60 -4.09
C SER A 449 -28.68 -7.05 -3.85
N THR A 450 -29.02 -8.17 -4.47
CA THR A 450 -30.28 -8.93 -4.34
C THR A 450 -30.06 -10.28 -3.66
N ALA A 451 -28.84 -10.57 -3.19
CA ALA A 451 -28.43 -11.88 -2.72
C ALA A 451 -29.21 -12.40 -1.50
N TYR A 452 -29.69 -11.50 -0.64
CA TYR A 452 -30.51 -11.82 0.54
C TYR A 452 -32.02 -11.58 0.31
N GLY A 453 -32.43 -11.47 -0.95
CA GLY A 453 -33.77 -11.01 -1.34
C GLY A 453 -33.89 -9.49 -1.32
N LEU A 454 -34.88 -8.97 -2.07
CA LEU A 454 -35.31 -7.56 -2.03
C LEU A 454 -36.04 -7.29 -0.70
#